data_AF-A0A922SH72-F1
#
_entry.id   AF-A0A922SH72-F1
#
_cell.length_a   1.000
_cell.length_b   1.000
_cell.length_c   1.000
_cell.angle_alpha   90.00
_cell.angle_beta   90.00
_cell.angle_gamma   90.00
#
_symmetry.space_group_name_H-M   'P 1'
#
loop_
_entity.id
_entity.type
_entity.pdbx_description
1 polymer ?
#
loop_
_entity_poly.entity_id
_entity_poly.type
_entity_poly.pdbx_seq_one_letter_code
_entity_poly.pdbx_strand_id
1 'polypeptide(L)'
;MAPKNIQDVDLYALLDIPITATESEIKKAYRKKALKCHPDKNPDDPKAAETFHALSDALEVLTDSSARAAYDKVLRAKAAAKLRHQELDSKRQKLKEDLERREKEAETNKGGCNLTDEQKLAAEIERLQREGSRLLLEEQQRMKEEIQRTKGLISQPVWDSSLNRIKIKWKADKNDPNNGGYDEPKLRRFLKKYGDIIALLVSPKKNGSAIVEFASKEASEMALEFEKGLPDNPLTLKWVNERPVLTTKKEAPGPSLISDRDYESLALAKMRQAAERQKLIEDMLKEEENNKSQ
;
A
#
# COMPACT_ATOMS: atom_id res chain seq x y z
N MET A 1 12.47 -32.50 -59.85
CA MET A 1 11.03 -32.21 -59.62
C MET A 1 10.48 -33.30 -58.72
N ALA A 2 9.85 -32.95 -57.61
CA ALA A 2 9.27 -33.94 -56.70
C ALA A 2 8.13 -34.71 -57.41
N PRO A 3 7.98 -36.03 -57.19
CA PRO A 3 6.85 -36.76 -57.73
C PRO A 3 5.56 -36.15 -57.18
N LYS A 4 4.73 -35.57 -58.05
CA LYS A 4 3.40 -35.06 -57.67
C LYS A 4 2.59 -36.23 -57.14
N ASN A 5 2.12 -36.12 -55.91
CA ASN A 5 1.33 -37.15 -55.28
C ASN A 5 -0.02 -37.23 -56.01
N ILE A 6 -0.29 -38.38 -56.64
CA ILE A 6 -1.50 -38.65 -57.43
C ILE A 6 -2.80 -38.43 -56.61
N GLN A 7 -2.70 -38.47 -55.28
CA GLN A 7 -3.80 -38.22 -54.35
C GLN A 7 -4.24 -36.75 -54.25
N ASP A 8 -3.38 -35.80 -54.66
CA ASP A 8 -3.68 -34.36 -54.59
C ASP A 8 -4.18 -33.77 -55.91
N VAL A 9 -4.06 -34.52 -57.02
CA VAL A 9 -4.47 -34.10 -58.35
C VAL A 9 -5.81 -34.76 -58.72
N ASP A 10 -6.76 -33.97 -59.24
CA ASP A 10 -8.02 -34.51 -59.72
C ASP A 10 -7.83 -35.21 -61.08
N LEU A 11 -7.71 -36.54 -61.04
CA LEU A 11 -7.48 -37.38 -62.23
C LEU A 11 -8.63 -37.33 -63.24
N TYR A 12 -9.87 -37.14 -62.79
CA TYR A 12 -11.04 -37.03 -63.67
C TYR A 12 -11.05 -35.67 -64.37
N ALA A 13 -10.76 -34.59 -63.64
CA ALA A 13 -10.57 -33.27 -64.23
C ALA A 13 -9.37 -33.24 -65.19
N LEU A 14 -8.27 -33.94 -64.87
CA LEU A 14 -7.10 -34.01 -65.75
C LEU A 14 -7.42 -34.64 -67.11
N LEU A 15 -8.39 -35.55 -67.18
CA LEU A 15 -8.88 -36.16 -68.42
C LEU A 15 -10.11 -35.47 -69.02
N ASP A 16 -10.64 -34.42 -68.38
CA ASP A 16 -11.92 -33.74 -68.70
C ASP A 16 -13.11 -34.71 -68.82
N ILE A 17 -13.21 -35.63 -67.87
CA ILE A 17 -14.28 -36.63 -67.83
C ILE A 17 -15.03 -36.58 -66.49
N PRO A 18 -16.32 -36.97 -66.46
CA PRO A 18 -17.05 -37.11 -65.20
C PRO A 18 -16.55 -38.32 -64.41
N ILE A 19 -16.72 -38.29 -63.09
CA ILE A 19 -16.43 -39.43 -62.19
C ILE A 19 -17.20 -40.71 -62.55
N THR A 20 -18.34 -40.56 -63.24
CA THR A 20 -19.20 -41.64 -63.72
C THR A 20 -18.74 -42.24 -65.05
N ALA A 21 -17.64 -41.76 -65.63
CA ALA A 21 -17.16 -42.22 -66.94
C ALA A 21 -16.80 -43.71 -66.92
N THR A 22 -17.18 -44.40 -67.99
CA THR A 22 -16.81 -45.80 -68.22
C THR A 22 -15.34 -45.93 -68.63
N GLU A 23 -14.77 -47.12 -68.47
CA GLU A 23 -13.36 -47.39 -68.83
C GLU A 23 -13.08 -47.11 -70.32
N SER A 24 -14.06 -47.35 -71.19
CA SER A 24 -13.96 -47.06 -72.63
C SER A 24 -13.89 -45.56 -72.92
N GLU A 25 -14.65 -44.75 -72.16
CA GLU A 25 -14.62 -43.29 -72.24
C GLU A 25 -13.31 -42.72 -71.69
N ILE A 26 -12.78 -43.28 -70.60
CA ILE A 26 -11.46 -42.93 -70.04
C ILE A 26 -10.35 -43.15 -71.09
N LYS A 27 -10.30 -44.35 -71.70
CA LYS A 27 -9.32 -44.69 -72.75
C LYS A 27 -9.47 -43.81 -74.00
N LYS A 28 -10.69 -43.38 -74.34
CA LYS A 28 -10.95 -42.48 -75.47
C LYS A 28 -10.50 -41.05 -75.16
N ALA A 29 -10.78 -40.55 -73.96
CA ALA A 29 -10.37 -39.22 -73.50
C ALA A 29 -8.84 -39.10 -73.40
N TYR A 30 -8.18 -40.12 -72.84
CA TYR A 30 -6.72 -40.20 -72.78
C TYR A 30 -6.10 -40.08 -74.18
N ARG A 31 -6.55 -40.89 -75.15
CA ARG A 31 -6.02 -40.83 -76.53
C ARG A 31 -6.17 -39.42 -77.13
N LYS A 32 -7.31 -38.78 -76.92
CA LYS A 32 -7.56 -37.42 -77.42
C LYS A 32 -6.65 -36.37 -76.78
N LYS A 33 -6.39 -36.45 -75.46
CA LYS A 33 -5.50 -35.52 -74.74
C LYS A 33 -4.03 -35.81 -74.99
N ALA A 34 -3.63 -37.08 -75.03
CA ALA A 34 -2.28 -37.52 -75.33
C ALA A 34 -1.80 -37.04 -76.71
N LEU A 35 -2.65 -37.06 -77.74
CA LEU A 35 -2.31 -36.50 -79.06
C LEU A 35 -2.08 -34.99 -79.03
N LYS A 36 -2.77 -34.25 -78.15
CA LYS A 36 -2.62 -32.79 -78.03
C LYS A 36 -1.36 -32.41 -77.26
N CYS A 37 -1.05 -33.15 -76.19
CA CYS A 37 0.08 -32.89 -75.30
C CYS A 37 1.30 -33.76 -75.64
N HIS A 38 1.38 -34.33 -76.84
CA HIS A 38 2.49 -35.22 -77.20
C HIS A 38 3.80 -34.43 -77.27
N PRO A 39 4.90 -34.91 -76.64
CA PRO A 39 6.16 -34.19 -76.58
C PRO A 39 6.80 -33.98 -77.98
N ASP A 40 6.61 -34.93 -78.90
CA ASP A 40 7.09 -34.81 -80.30
C ASP A 40 6.39 -33.70 -81.10
N LYS A 41 5.13 -33.39 -80.78
CA LYS A 41 4.36 -32.33 -81.45
C LYS A 41 4.52 -30.97 -80.79
N ASN A 42 5.00 -30.94 -79.55
CA ASN A 42 5.21 -29.73 -78.75
C ASN A 42 6.64 -29.73 -78.17
N PRO A 43 7.70 -29.76 -79.01
CA PRO A 43 9.08 -29.82 -78.53
C PRO A 43 9.51 -28.57 -77.75
N ASP A 44 8.82 -27.44 -77.95
CA ASP A 44 9.13 -26.16 -77.31
C ASP A 44 8.43 -25.96 -75.96
N ASP A 45 7.48 -26.83 -75.57
CA ASP A 45 6.75 -26.70 -74.30
C ASP A 45 7.19 -27.77 -73.27
N PRO A 46 8.01 -27.41 -72.27
CA PRO A 46 8.42 -28.34 -71.22
C PRO A 46 7.23 -28.83 -70.36
N LYS A 47 6.10 -28.12 -70.35
CA LYS A 47 4.88 -28.56 -69.64
C LYS A 47 4.13 -29.66 -70.39
N ALA A 48 4.33 -29.80 -71.70
CA ALA A 48 3.72 -30.89 -72.48
C ALA A 48 4.21 -32.25 -71.98
N ALA A 49 5.50 -32.38 -71.66
CA ALA A 49 6.06 -33.60 -71.08
C ALA A 49 5.49 -33.91 -69.68
N GLU A 50 5.40 -32.92 -68.80
CA GLU A 50 4.82 -33.09 -67.46
C GLU A 50 3.34 -33.49 -67.50
N THR A 51 2.56 -32.81 -68.35
CA THR A 51 1.13 -33.10 -68.51
C THR A 51 0.90 -34.46 -69.15
N PHE A 52 1.73 -34.87 -70.10
CA PHE A 52 1.67 -36.22 -70.68
C PHE A 52 1.96 -37.31 -69.65
N HIS A 53 2.94 -37.10 -68.77
CA HIS A 53 3.23 -38.02 -67.68
C HIS A 53 2.05 -38.12 -66.70
N ALA A 54 1.49 -36.98 -66.28
CA ALA A 54 0.32 -36.96 -65.41
C ALA A 54 -0.92 -37.62 -66.05
N LEU A 55 -1.11 -37.47 -67.37
CA LEU A 55 -2.17 -38.15 -68.12
C LEU A 55 -1.98 -39.68 -68.14
N SER A 56 -0.72 -40.14 -68.21
CA SER A 56 -0.37 -41.55 -68.19
C SER A 56 -0.64 -42.16 -66.80
N ASP A 57 -0.22 -41.48 -65.74
CA ASP A 57 -0.49 -41.85 -64.35
C ASP A 57 -2.00 -41.90 -64.06
N ALA A 58 -2.74 -40.92 -64.56
CA ALA A 58 -4.21 -40.89 -64.44
C ALA A 58 -4.86 -42.07 -65.17
N LEU A 59 -4.37 -42.46 -66.35
CA LEU A 59 -4.88 -43.62 -67.07
C LEU A 59 -4.62 -44.91 -66.29
N GLU A 60 -3.42 -45.09 -65.75
CA GLU A 60 -3.05 -46.27 -64.96
C GLU A 60 -3.98 -46.46 -63.77
N VAL A 61 -4.19 -45.41 -62.98
CA VAL A 61 -5.06 -45.45 -61.78
C VAL A 61 -6.53 -45.61 -62.12
N LEU A 62 -7.02 -44.99 -63.20
CA LEU A 62 -8.44 -45.05 -63.57
C LEU A 62 -8.83 -46.30 -64.37
N THR A 63 -7.85 -47.04 -64.92
CA THR A 63 -8.10 -48.30 -65.63
C THR A 63 -8.02 -49.52 -64.72
N ASP A 64 -7.24 -49.49 -63.63
CA ASP A 64 -7.33 -50.51 -62.60
C ASP A 64 -8.56 -50.30 -61.71
N SER A 65 -9.46 -51.29 -61.71
CA SER A 65 -10.66 -51.31 -60.87
C SER A 65 -10.37 -51.13 -59.37
N SER A 66 -9.28 -51.69 -58.87
CA SER A 66 -8.90 -51.62 -57.45
C SER A 66 -8.39 -50.24 -57.10
N ALA A 67 -7.43 -49.72 -57.88
CA ALA A 67 -6.89 -48.37 -57.71
C ALA A 67 -7.98 -47.29 -57.87
N ARG A 68 -8.87 -47.43 -58.86
CA ARG A 68 -10.01 -46.52 -59.06
C ARG A 68 -10.95 -46.51 -57.86
N ALA A 69 -11.29 -47.68 -57.32
CA ALA A 69 -12.15 -47.78 -56.15
C ALA A 69 -11.52 -47.12 -54.90
N ALA A 70 -10.21 -47.30 -54.70
CA ALA A 70 -9.47 -46.67 -53.61
C ALA A 70 -9.43 -45.14 -53.77
N TYR A 71 -9.15 -44.65 -54.98
CA TYR A 71 -9.15 -43.22 -55.31
C TYR A 71 -10.53 -42.57 -55.10
N ASP A 72 -11.59 -43.21 -55.59
CA ASP A 72 -12.97 -42.74 -55.41
C ASP A 72 -13.37 -42.70 -53.93
N LYS A 73 -12.91 -43.67 -53.12
CA LYS A 73 -13.13 -43.68 -51.66
C LYS A 73 -12.47 -42.48 -50.98
N VAL A 74 -11.23 -42.16 -51.35
CA VAL A 74 -10.50 -40.99 -50.83
C VAL A 74 -11.19 -39.69 -51.22
N LEU A 75 -11.63 -39.56 -52.47
CA LEU A 75 -12.38 -38.38 -52.94
C LEU A 75 -13.67 -38.18 -52.14
N ARG A 76 -14.46 -39.24 -51.94
CA ARG A 76 -15.68 -39.18 -51.12
C ARG A 76 -15.39 -38.81 -49.68
N ALA A 77 -14.34 -39.37 -49.08
CA ALA A 77 -13.93 -39.04 -47.72
C ALA A 77 -13.52 -37.56 -47.58
N LYS A 78 -12.76 -37.02 -48.55
CA LYS A 78 -12.34 -35.61 -48.60
C LYS A 78 -13.55 -34.68 -48.75
N ALA A 79 -14.51 -35.02 -49.61
CA ALA A 79 -15.75 -34.28 -49.77
C ALA A 79 -16.61 -34.28 -48.49
N ALA A 80 -16.75 -35.45 -47.85
CA ALA A 80 -17.47 -35.58 -46.59
C ALA A 80 -16.80 -34.80 -45.45
N ALA A 81 -15.47 -34.81 -45.37
CA ALA A 81 -14.72 -34.03 -44.39
C ALA A 81 -14.89 -32.52 -44.60
N LYS A 82 -14.86 -32.06 -45.85
CA LYS A 82 -15.12 -30.65 -46.20
C LYS A 82 -16.53 -30.23 -45.78
N LEU A 83 -17.53 -31.06 -46.05
CA LEU A 83 -18.91 -30.78 -45.64
C LEU A 83 -19.05 -30.68 -44.12
N ARG A 84 -18.47 -31.63 -43.37
CA ARG A 84 -18.46 -31.59 -41.90
C ARG A 84 -17.80 -30.34 -41.36
N HIS A 85 -16.69 -29.90 -41.95
CA HIS A 85 -16.02 -28.67 -41.52
C HIS A 85 -16.92 -27.45 -41.76
N GLN A 86 -17.55 -27.34 -42.93
CA GLN A 86 -18.51 -26.27 -43.24
C GLN A 86 -19.70 -26.26 -42.27
N GLU A 87 -20.24 -27.43 -41.91
CA GLU A 87 -21.29 -27.55 -40.89
C GLU A 87 -20.82 -27.11 -39.50
N LEU A 88 -19.60 -27.46 -39.11
CA LEU A 88 -19.03 -27.02 -37.83
C LEU A 88 -18.77 -25.52 -37.82
N ASP A 89 -18.28 -24.95 -38.91
CA ASP A 89 -18.02 -23.51 -39.04
C ASP A 89 -19.30 -22.70 -39.00
N SER A 90 -20.35 -23.13 -39.70
CA SER A 90 -21.67 -22.48 -39.62
C SER A 90 -22.28 -22.57 -38.23
N LYS A 91 -22.09 -23.69 -37.51
CA LYS A 91 -22.50 -23.81 -36.10
C LYS A 91 -21.70 -22.89 -35.18
N ARG A 92 -20.37 -22.82 -35.36
CA ARG A 92 -19.48 -21.92 -34.61
C ARG A 92 -19.86 -20.46 -34.84
N GLN A 93 -20.14 -20.09 -36.09
CA GLN A 93 -20.58 -18.75 -36.44
C GLN A 93 -21.91 -18.41 -35.76
N LYS A 94 -22.91 -19.29 -35.83
CA LYS A 94 -24.20 -19.08 -35.13
C LYS A 94 -24.03 -18.96 -33.61
N LEU A 95 -23.17 -19.77 -33.00
CA LEU A 95 -22.86 -19.67 -31.57
C LEU A 95 -22.23 -18.31 -31.25
N LYS A 96 -21.27 -17.87 -32.06
CA LYS A 96 -20.61 -16.57 -31.91
C LYS A 96 -21.62 -15.43 -32.03
N GLU A 97 -22.47 -15.44 -33.05
CA GLU A 97 -23.52 -14.43 -33.25
C GLU A 97 -24.53 -14.42 -32.09
N ASP A 98 -24.90 -15.58 -31.56
CA ASP A 98 -25.76 -15.71 -30.38
C ASP A 98 -25.09 -15.18 -29.11
N LEU A 99 -23.80 -15.44 -28.92
CA LEU A 99 -23.02 -14.86 -27.82
C LEU A 99 -22.90 -13.34 -27.94
N GLU A 100 -22.50 -12.83 -29.11
CA GLU A 100 -22.41 -11.39 -29.38
C GLU A 100 -23.76 -10.69 -29.18
N ARG A 101 -24.86 -11.32 -29.59
CA ARG A 101 -26.21 -10.81 -29.32
C ARG A 101 -26.49 -10.73 -27.83
N ARG A 102 -26.22 -11.79 -27.06
CA ARG A 102 -26.43 -11.79 -25.60
C ARG A 102 -25.55 -10.78 -24.89
N GLU A 103 -24.29 -10.65 -25.31
CA GLU A 103 -23.36 -9.65 -24.77
C GLU A 103 -23.87 -8.24 -25.07
N LYS A 104 -24.32 -7.97 -26.30
CA LYS A 104 -24.91 -6.70 -26.66
C LYS A 104 -26.19 -6.42 -25.88
N GLU A 105 -27.08 -7.40 -25.72
CA GLU A 105 -28.28 -7.28 -24.90
C GLU A 105 -27.93 -7.01 -23.43
N ALA A 106 -26.97 -7.73 -22.86
CA ALA A 106 -26.47 -7.51 -21.50
C ALA A 106 -25.82 -6.14 -21.34
N GLU A 107 -25.10 -5.65 -22.34
CA GLU A 107 -24.50 -4.32 -22.38
C GLU A 107 -25.58 -3.23 -22.45
N THR A 108 -26.62 -3.43 -23.27
CA THR A 108 -27.78 -2.52 -23.29
C THR A 108 -28.59 -2.56 -22.00
N ASN A 109 -28.71 -3.72 -21.35
CA ASN A 109 -29.44 -3.88 -20.10
C ASN A 109 -28.62 -3.38 -18.88
N LYS A 110 -27.27 -3.34 -18.99
CA LYS A 110 -26.39 -2.57 -18.10
C LYS A 110 -26.61 -1.06 -18.19
N GLY A 111 -27.26 -0.56 -19.26
CA GLY A 111 -27.72 0.81 -19.38
C GLY A 111 -28.73 1.24 -18.30
N GLY A 112 -29.18 0.33 -17.43
CA GLY A 112 -30.01 0.60 -16.25
C GLY A 112 -29.26 0.94 -14.94
N CYS A 113 -27.92 0.97 -14.89
CA CYS A 113 -27.21 1.41 -13.68
C CYS A 113 -25.91 2.15 -14.02
N ASN A 114 -26.01 3.48 -14.17
CA ASN A 114 -24.90 4.39 -14.42
C ASN A 114 -23.99 4.56 -13.19
N LEU A 115 -23.05 3.65 -12.98
CA LEU A 115 -21.73 3.85 -12.38
C LEU A 115 -21.07 2.46 -12.45
N THR A 116 -19.86 2.37 -13.02
CA THR A 116 -19.12 1.09 -12.97
C THR A 116 -18.97 0.66 -11.52
N ASP A 117 -18.94 -0.64 -11.22
CA ASP A 117 -18.82 -1.12 -9.83
C ASP A 117 -17.57 -0.54 -9.14
N GLU A 118 -16.54 -0.25 -9.93
CA GLU A 118 -15.34 0.47 -9.55
C GLU A 118 -15.60 1.93 -9.14
N GLN A 119 -16.47 2.66 -9.86
CA GLN A 119 -16.89 4.01 -9.49
C GLN A 119 -17.77 4.03 -8.23
N LYS A 120 -18.64 3.02 -8.03
CA LYS A 120 -19.44 2.90 -6.80
C LYS A 120 -18.55 2.61 -5.61
N LEU A 121 -17.59 1.70 -5.78
CA LEU A 121 -16.61 1.37 -4.76
C LEU A 121 -15.73 2.58 -4.43
N ALA A 122 -15.26 3.32 -5.43
CA ALA A 122 -14.47 4.54 -5.23
C ALA A 122 -15.26 5.62 -4.46
N ALA A 123 -16.52 5.85 -4.85
CA ALA A 123 -17.39 6.79 -4.15
C ALA A 123 -17.65 6.38 -2.69
N GLU A 124 -17.81 5.08 -2.43
CA GLU A 124 -18.00 4.57 -1.06
C GLU A 124 -16.72 4.66 -0.22
N ILE A 125 -15.55 4.37 -0.81
CA ILE A 125 -14.25 4.56 -0.15
C ILE A 125 -14.05 6.03 0.23
N GLU A 126 -14.33 6.96 -0.68
CA GLU A 126 -14.21 8.39 -0.42
C GLU A 126 -15.19 8.86 0.69
N ARG A 127 -16.41 8.32 0.70
CA ARG A 127 -17.39 8.56 1.77
C ARG A 127 -16.86 8.09 3.13
N LEU A 128 -16.36 6.86 3.22
CA LEU A 128 -15.81 6.28 4.45
C LEU A 128 -14.58 7.05 4.95
N GLN A 129 -13.68 7.47 4.05
CA GLN A 129 -12.52 8.28 4.40
C GLN A 129 -12.94 9.66 4.96
N ARG A 130 -13.94 10.29 4.35
CA ARG A 130 -14.49 11.58 4.81
C ARG A 130 -15.14 11.44 6.19
N GLU A 131 -15.92 10.38 6.42
CA GLU A 131 -16.54 10.09 7.72
C GLU A 131 -15.49 9.80 8.81
N GLY A 132 -14.47 9.00 8.51
CA GLY A 132 -13.37 8.73 9.43
C GLY A 132 -12.55 9.98 9.78
N SER A 133 -12.28 10.83 8.79
CA SER A 133 -11.57 12.10 8.98
C SER A 133 -12.38 13.07 9.88
N ARG A 134 -13.70 13.14 9.68
CA ARG A 134 -14.59 13.96 10.52
C ARG A 134 -14.58 13.50 11.98
N LEU A 135 -14.72 12.21 12.24
CA LEU A 135 -14.70 11.65 13.60
C LEU A 135 -13.37 11.94 14.32
N LEU A 136 -12.24 11.81 13.61
CA LEU A 136 -10.93 12.11 14.18
C LEU A 136 -10.81 13.60 14.55
N LEU A 137 -11.35 14.50 13.73
CA LEU A 137 -11.33 15.93 13.98
C LEU A 137 -12.21 16.31 15.19
N GLU A 138 -13.40 15.72 15.28
CA GLU A 138 -14.31 15.89 16.41
C GLU A 138 -13.67 15.40 17.72
N GLU A 139 -13.01 14.24 17.71
CA GLU A 139 -12.28 13.72 18.87
C GLU A 139 -11.12 14.63 19.28
N GLN A 140 -10.36 15.16 18.31
CA GLN A 140 -9.32 16.15 18.61
C GLN A 140 -9.87 17.45 19.19
N GLN A 141 -11.02 17.91 18.71
CA GLN A 141 -11.68 19.11 19.24
C GLN A 141 -12.17 18.88 20.66
N ARG A 142 -12.86 17.77 20.94
CA ARG A 142 -13.26 17.37 22.29
C ARG A 142 -12.09 17.31 23.25
N MET A 143 -11.01 16.64 22.85
CA MET A 143 -9.82 16.54 23.67
C MET A 143 -9.22 17.92 23.96
N LYS A 144 -9.17 18.82 22.97
CA LYS A 144 -8.72 20.20 23.16
C LYS A 144 -9.62 20.99 24.11
N GLU A 145 -10.93 20.86 23.97
CA GLU A 145 -11.91 21.52 24.85
C GLU A 145 -11.81 21.01 26.28
N GLU A 146 -11.62 19.71 26.47
CA GLU A 146 -11.44 19.10 27.78
C GLU A 146 -10.11 19.52 28.43
N ILE A 147 -9.02 19.61 27.64
CA ILE A 147 -7.74 20.20 28.07
C ILE A 147 -7.94 21.68 28.44
N GLN A 148 -8.67 22.46 27.64
CA GLN A 148 -8.93 23.88 27.97
C GLN A 148 -9.79 24.04 29.23
N ARG A 149 -10.81 23.20 29.41
CA ARG A 149 -11.69 23.20 30.56
C ARG A 149 -10.95 22.79 31.83
N THR A 150 -10.13 21.75 31.76
CA THR A 150 -9.26 21.32 32.86
C THR A 150 -8.17 22.35 33.14
N LYS A 151 -7.57 22.97 32.12
CA LYS A 151 -6.62 24.10 32.27
C LYS A 151 -7.26 25.34 32.92
N GLY A 152 -8.55 25.61 32.64
CA GLY A 152 -9.32 26.66 33.31
C GLY A 152 -9.63 26.33 34.79
N LEU A 153 -9.91 25.07 35.11
CA LEU A 153 -10.07 24.59 36.49
C LEU A 153 -8.74 24.55 37.26
N ILE A 154 -7.64 24.24 36.57
CA ILE A 154 -6.25 24.26 37.07
C ILE A 154 -5.62 25.64 36.76
N SER A 155 -6.42 26.70 36.87
CA SER A 155 -5.96 28.10 36.90
C SER A 155 -6.18 28.69 38.30
N GLN A 156 -6.06 27.86 39.33
CA GLN A 156 -5.63 28.40 40.61
C GLN A 156 -4.11 28.51 40.58
N PRO A 157 -3.51 29.60 41.08
CA PRO A 157 -2.07 29.67 41.24
C PRO A 157 -1.67 28.48 42.10
N VAL A 158 -1.01 27.50 41.50
CA VAL A 158 -0.27 26.50 42.27
C VAL A 158 0.78 27.31 43.00
N TRP A 159 0.54 27.53 44.29
CA TRP A 159 1.50 28.16 45.17
C TRP A 159 2.74 27.28 45.14
N ASP A 160 3.76 27.72 44.41
CA ASP A 160 5.02 27.00 44.32
C ASP A 160 5.78 27.25 45.64
N SER A 161 5.46 26.44 46.64
CA SER A 161 6.11 26.46 47.95
C SER A 161 7.63 26.35 47.88
N SER A 162 8.14 25.80 46.76
CA SER A 162 9.57 25.65 46.53
C SER A 162 10.30 27.01 46.41
N LEU A 163 9.56 28.10 46.18
CA LEU A 163 10.08 29.48 46.22
C LEU A 163 10.40 29.96 47.64
N ASN A 164 9.79 29.38 48.68
CA ASN A 164 9.96 29.76 50.09
C ASN A 164 11.09 28.97 50.78
N ARG A 165 12.07 28.52 50.01
CA ARG A 165 13.15 27.64 50.47
C ARG A 165 14.38 28.43 50.91
N ILE A 166 14.77 28.26 52.17
CA ILE A 166 15.89 28.94 52.80
C ILE A 166 17.00 27.94 53.12
N LYS A 167 18.23 28.30 52.74
CA LYS A 167 19.45 27.62 53.14
C LYS A 167 19.92 28.15 54.48
N ILE A 168 20.13 27.26 55.42
CA ILE A 168 20.64 27.56 56.74
C ILE A 168 22.07 27.05 56.81
N LYS A 169 22.99 27.88 57.30
CA LYS A 169 24.38 27.53 57.56
C LYS A 169 24.80 27.91 58.96
N TRP A 170 25.67 27.12 59.55
CA TRP A 170 26.30 27.41 60.84
C TRP A 170 27.72 26.85 60.87
N LYS A 171 28.51 27.24 61.87
CA LYS A 171 29.86 26.70 62.03
C LYS A 171 29.77 25.30 62.62
N ALA A 172 30.31 24.30 61.92
CA ALA A 172 30.43 22.94 62.42
C ALA A 172 31.70 22.32 61.84
N ASP A 173 32.49 21.66 62.70
CA ASP A 173 33.69 20.96 62.27
C ASP A 173 33.34 19.61 61.65
N LYS A 174 34.21 19.12 60.75
CA LYS A 174 33.99 17.85 60.02
C LYS A 174 33.92 16.63 60.95
N ASN A 175 34.53 16.71 62.13
CA ASN A 175 34.59 15.64 63.12
C ASN A 175 33.77 15.94 64.39
N ASP A 176 32.89 16.96 64.36
CA ASP A 176 32.03 17.28 65.51
C ASP A 176 30.80 16.35 65.53
N PRO A 177 30.66 15.46 66.54
CA PRO A 177 29.51 14.56 66.66
C PRO A 177 28.20 15.30 66.94
N ASN A 178 28.26 16.55 67.42
CA ASN A 178 27.08 17.36 67.74
C ASN A 178 26.75 18.37 66.62
N ASN A 179 27.42 18.30 65.47
CA ASN A 179 27.17 19.13 64.29
C ASN A 179 26.99 20.62 64.62
N GLY A 180 27.88 21.20 65.42
CA GLY A 180 27.82 22.61 65.85
C GLY A 180 26.68 22.94 66.82
N GLY A 181 26.07 21.93 67.46
CA GLY A 181 24.96 22.05 68.41
C GLY A 181 23.56 21.97 67.79
N TYR A 182 23.46 21.84 66.46
CA TYR A 182 22.20 21.90 65.72
C TYR A 182 21.80 20.55 65.12
N ASP A 183 20.60 20.12 65.51
CA ASP A 183 19.91 18.96 64.98
C ASP A 183 18.60 19.39 64.32
N GLU A 184 18.03 18.52 63.49
CA GLU A 184 16.74 18.75 62.84
C GLU A 184 15.63 19.17 63.84
N PRO A 185 15.45 18.52 65.01
CA PRO A 185 14.41 18.92 65.96
C PRO A 185 14.66 20.29 66.60
N LYS A 186 15.92 20.66 66.84
CA LYS A 186 16.30 21.96 67.40
C LYS A 186 16.05 23.07 66.40
N LEU A 187 16.51 22.88 65.15
CA LEU A 187 16.25 23.83 64.06
C LEU A 187 14.75 23.98 63.81
N ARG A 188 13.99 22.88 63.82
CA ARG A 188 12.53 22.94 63.69
C ARG A 188 11.89 23.73 64.83
N ARG A 189 12.37 23.60 66.06
CA ARG A 189 11.88 24.38 67.21
C ARG A 189 12.14 25.87 67.05
N PHE A 190 13.33 26.27 66.59
CA PHE A 190 13.66 27.68 66.35
C PHE A 190 12.81 28.27 65.21
N LEU A 191 12.62 27.52 64.12
CA LEU A 191 11.99 28.03 62.91
C LEU A 191 10.45 27.98 62.95
N LYS A 192 9.86 27.03 63.68
CA LYS A 192 8.41 26.87 63.79
C LYS A 192 7.71 28.09 64.38
N LYS A 193 8.41 28.95 65.15
CA LYS A 193 7.84 30.18 65.71
C LYS A 193 7.49 31.23 64.65
N TYR A 194 8.08 31.14 63.45
CA TYR A 194 7.81 32.07 62.35
C TYR A 194 6.71 31.59 61.40
N GLY A 195 6.42 30.29 61.40
CA GLY A 195 5.33 29.73 60.60
C GLY A 195 5.47 28.22 60.38
N ASP A 196 4.53 27.68 59.61
CA ASP A 196 4.48 26.26 59.30
C ASP A 196 5.60 25.86 58.34
N ILE A 197 6.29 24.77 58.71
CA ILE A 197 7.40 24.20 57.96
C ILE A 197 6.89 22.98 57.19
N ILE A 198 7.04 23.01 55.87
CA ILE A 198 6.68 21.92 54.96
C ILE A 198 7.79 20.87 54.94
N ALA A 199 9.04 21.30 54.85
CA ALA A 199 10.19 20.41 54.86
C ALA A 199 11.38 21.06 55.58
N LEU A 200 12.10 20.28 56.38
CA LEU A 200 13.38 20.67 56.97
C LEU A 200 14.36 19.52 56.78
N LEU A 201 15.47 19.79 56.10
CA LEU A 201 16.47 18.78 55.77
C LEU A 201 17.85 19.26 56.21
N VAL A 202 18.42 18.60 57.22
CA VAL A 202 19.84 18.76 57.58
C VAL A 202 20.70 17.95 56.62
N SER A 203 21.79 18.53 56.12
CA SER A 203 22.62 17.85 55.12
C SER A 203 23.39 16.69 55.77
N PRO A 204 23.20 15.44 55.33
CA PRO A 204 23.96 14.30 55.86
C PRO A 204 25.40 14.26 55.31
N LYS A 205 25.67 15.01 54.23
CA LYS A 205 26.98 15.03 53.56
C LYS A 205 27.87 16.20 53.98
N LYS A 206 27.29 17.25 54.57
CA LYS A 206 27.99 18.48 54.93
C LYS A 206 27.50 18.97 56.29
N ASN A 207 28.32 18.78 57.31
CA ASN A 207 28.09 19.38 58.63
C ASN A 207 27.94 20.91 58.49
N GLY A 208 27.07 21.51 59.30
CA GLY A 208 26.87 22.96 59.27
C GLY A 208 25.90 23.47 58.19
N SER A 209 25.07 22.63 57.57
CA SER A 209 24.11 23.06 56.54
C SER A 209 22.76 22.36 56.66
N ALA A 210 21.68 23.14 56.52
CA ALA A 210 20.32 22.65 56.36
C ALA A 210 19.56 23.44 55.29
N ILE A 211 18.42 22.91 54.86
CA ILE A 211 17.47 23.57 53.99
C ILE A 211 16.10 23.47 54.65
N VAL A 212 15.40 24.59 54.75
CA VAL A 212 14.03 24.67 55.25
C VAL A 212 13.11 25.21 54.16
N GLU A 213 11.91 24.67 54.08
CA GLU A 213 10.83 25.12 53.22
C GLU A 213 9.64 25.52 54.09
N PHE A 214 9.23 26.78 53.98
CA PHE A 214 8.10 27.33 54.71
C PHE A 214 6.83 27.34 53.85
N ALA A 215 5.68 27.13 54.49
CA ALA A 215 4.38 27.20 53.84
C ALA A 215 4.00 28.61 53.37
N SER A 216 4.53 29.64 54.03
CA SER A 216 4.21 31.04 53.74
C SER A 216 5.48 31.84 53.43
N LYS A 217 5.33 32.80 52.52
CA LYS A 217 6.38 33.76 52.15
C LYS A 217 6.74 34.63 53.35
N GLU A 218 5.74 35.12 54.07
CA GLU A 218 5.94 35.95 55.26
C GLU A 218 6.76 35.21 56.33
N ALA A 219 6.49 33.92 56.55
CA ALA A 219 7.24 33.09 57.49
C ALA A 219 8.72 32.98 57.10
N SER A 220 9.00 32.80 55.80
CA SER A 220 10.37 32.73 55.29
C SER A 220 11.12 34.08 55.40
N GLU A 221 10.45 35.20 55.15
CA GLU A 221 11.04 36.53 55.31
C GLU A 221 11.35 36.85 56.79
N MET A 222 10.41 36.56 57.70
CA MET A 222 10.63 36.75 59.14
C MET A 222 11.76 35.87 59.68
N ALA A 223 11.86 34.62 59.24
CA ALA A 223 12.94 33.74 59.66
C ALA A 223 14.32 34.27 59.19
N LEU A 224 14.40 34.82 57.97
CA LEU A 224 15.63 35.39 57.44
C LEU A 224 16.09 36.64 58.22
N GLU A 225 15.14 37.47 58.65
CA GLU A 225 15.43 38.74 59.31
C GLU A 225 15.73 38.59 60.81
N PHE A 226 15.00 37.71 61.51
CA PHE A 226 15.03 37.67 62.98
C PHE A 226 15.72 36.44 63.57
N GLU A 227 15.91 35.35 62.83
CA GLU A 227 16.49 34.13 63.40
C GLU A 227 18.01 34.21 63.44
N LYS A 228 18.57 34.14 64.64
CA LYS A 228 20.03 34.15 64.88
C LYS A 228 20.54 32.84 65.45
N GLY A 229 19.67 31.90 65.85
CA GLY A 229 20.05 30.63 66.45
C GLY A 229 20.59 30.74 67.88
N LEU A 230 21.43 29.77 68.23
CA LEU A 230 22.17 29.70 69.49
C LEU A 230 23.14 30.88 69.62
N PRO A 231 23.21 31.54 70.80
CA PRO A 231 24.11 32.67 71.06
C PRO A 231 25.59 32.36 70.78
N ASP A 232 26.03 31.12 71.06
CA ASP A 232 27.42 30.69 70.92
C ASP A 232 27.79 30.36 69.46
N ASN A 233 26.79 30.06 68.61
CA ASN A 233 27.01 29.65 67.22
C ASN A 233 25.86 30.13 66.33
N PRO A 234 25.88 31.39 65.86
CA PRO A 234 24.75 31.97 65.16
C PRO A 234 24.48 31.34 63.79
N LEU A 235 23.21 31.26 63.43
CA LEU A 235 22.76 30.79 62.12
C LEU A 235 22.93 31.87 61.04
N THR A 236 23.26 31.45 59.83
CA THR A 236 23.27 32.28 58.62
C THR A 236 22.22 31.74 57.65
N LEU A 237 21.17 32.51 57.41
CA LEU A 237 20.08 32.13 56.52
C LEU A 237 20.20 32.88 55.18
N LYS A 238 19.96 32.19 54.06
CA LYS A 238 19.96 32.75 52.69
C LYS A 238 18.93 32.07 51.81
N TRP A 239 18.32 32.79 50.89
CA TRP A 239 17.43 32.19 49.88
C TRP A 239 18.18 31.15 49.03
N VAL A 240 17.54 30.02 48.74
CA VAL A 240 18.12 28.98 47.86
C VAL A 240 18.00 29.37 46.39
N ASN A 241 16.85 29.93 46.01
CA ASN A 241 16.60 30.48 44.68
C ASN A 241 16.62 32.01 44.84
N GLU A 242 17.15 32.77 43.88
CA GLU A 242 17.21 34.24 43.98
C GLU A 242 15.83 34.81 44.35
N ARG A 243 15.83 35.86 45.20
CA ARG A 243 14.65 36.47 45.82
C ARG A 243 13.51 36.54 44.80
N PRO A 244 12.32 35.99 45.08
CA PRO A 244 11.24 35.94 44.10
C PRO A 244 10.77 37.37 43.80
N VAL A 245 11.36 37.97 42.75
CA VAL A 245 10.75 39.07 42.03
C VAL A 245 9.64 38.42 41.21
N LEU A 246 8.42 38.94 41.30
CA LEU A 246 7.32 38.60 40.41
C LEU A 246 7.76 38.89 38.97
N THR A 247 8.38 37.92 38.32
CA THR A 247 8.69 37.97 36.91
C THR A 247 7.66 37.13 36.19
N THR A 248 6.73 37.82 35.55
CA THR A 248 5.94 37.24 34.48
C THR A 248 6.89 36.67 33.43
N LYS A 249 6.87 35.34 33.28
CA LYS A 249 7.46 34.50 32.23
C LYS A 249 9.00 34.39 32.21
N LYS A 250 9.49 33.17 32.51
CA LYS A 250 10.41 32.41 31.63
C LYS A 250 10.47 30.93 32.05
N GLU A 251 10.27 30.05 31.06
CA GLU A 251 10.65 28.62 31.05
C GLU A 251 12.16 28.52 31.36
N ALA A 252 12.75 27.54 32.08
CA ALA A 252 12.60 26.07 32.15
C ALA A 252 13.47 25.53 33.35
N PRO A 253 13.88 24.24 33.44
CA PRO A 253 13.12 22.98 33.50
C PRO A 253 13.45 22.14 34.77
N GLY A 254 12.49 21.31 35.20
CA GLY A 254 12.72 20.13 36.07
C GLY A 254 11.45 19.68 36.81
N PRO A 255 11.41 18.44 37.31
CA PRO A 255 11.27 17.18 36.57
C PRO A 255 9.83 16.63 36.63
N SER A 256 9.47 15.84 35.61
CA SER A 256 8.32 14.92 35.57
C SER A 256 6.91 15.53 35.75
N LEU A 257 6.43 16.19 34.71
CA LEU A 257 5.07 16.01 34.22
C LEU A 257 5.19 15.86 32.70
N ILE A 258 4.54 14.84 32.13
CA ILE A 258 4.52 14.57 30.69
C ILE A 258 4.20 15.89 29.98
N SER A 259 5.17 16.42 29.24
CA SER A 259 5.12 17.76 28.70
C SER A 259 4.13 17.80 27.54
N ASP A 260 3.42 18.91 27.35
CA ASP A 260 2.62 19.15 26.14
C ASP A 260 3.48 18.97 24.85
N ARG A 261 4.81 19.17 24.93
CA ARG A 261 5.76 18.86 23.86
C ARG A 261 5.89 17.37 23.56
N ASP A 262 5.69 16.49 24.54
CA ASP A 262 5.80 15.03 24.36
C ASP A 262 4.55 14.49 23.65
N TYR A 263 3.37 15.08 23.91
CA TYR A 263 2.15 14.80 23.15
C TYR A 263 2.17 15.42 21.75
N GLU A 264 2.66 16.66 21.62
CA GLU A 264 2.82 17.33 20.33
C GLU A 264 3.85 16.60 19.45
N SER A 265 4.95 16.11 20.03
CA SER A 265 5.95 15.31 19.33
C SER A 265 5.45 13.91 18.97
N LEU A 266 4.63 13.27 19.81
CA LEU A 266 4.00 11.99 19.47
C LEU A 266 2.95 12.15 18.36
N ALA A 267 2.17 13.24 18.39
CA ALA A 267 1.21 13.56 17.35
C ALA A 267 1.92 13.90 16.02
N LEU A 268 2.98 14.70 16.06
CA LEU A 268 3.83 15.01 14.89
C LEU A 268 4.54 13.77 14.36
N ALA A 269 5.01 12.87 15.22
CA ALA A 269 5.63 11.61 14.81
C ALA A 269 4.61 10.69 14.12
N LYS A 270 3.39 10.59 14.64
CA LYS A 270 2.30 9.84 14.00
C LYS A 270 1.87 10.47 12.68
N MET A 271 1.82 11.81 12.59
CA MET A 271 1.54 12.52 11.34
C MET A 271 2.64 12.31 10.30
N ARG A 272 3.92 12.31 10.71
CA ARG A 272 5.06 12.02 9.83
C ARG A 272 5.01 10.59 9.29
N GLN A 273 4.74 9.61 10.15
CA GLN A 273 4.58 8.21 9.74
C GLN A 273 3.38 8.02 8.79
N ALA A 274 2.28 8.73 9.03
CA ALA A 274 1.12 8.72 8.13
C ALA A 274 1.44 9.34 6.76
N ALA A 275 2.17 10.45 6.73
CA ALA A 275 2.61 11.11 5.51
C ALA A 275 3.63 10.27 4.72
N GLU A 276 4.58 9.63 5.39
CA GLU A 276 5.53 8.69 4.75
C GLU A 276 4.80 7.49 4.13
N ARG A 277 3.81 6.93 4.83
CA ARG A 277 2.96 5.86 4.30
C ARG A 277 2.16 6.29 3.08
N GLN A 278 1.58 7.50 3.09
CA GLN A 278 0.87 8.03 1.92
C GLN A 278 1.80 8.22 0.72
N LYS A 279 3.01 8.74 0.94
CA LYS A 279 3.99 8.91 -0.12
C LYS A 279 4.41 7.56 -0.73
N LEU A 280 4.61 6.54 0.10
CA LEU A 280 5.00 5.21 -0.36
C LEU A 280 3.87 4.53 -1.17
N ILE A 281 2.62 4.76 -0.80
CA ILE A 281 1.45 4.32 -1.59
C ILE A 281 1.38 5.06 -2.92
N GLU A 282 1.63 6.37 -2.95
CA GLU A 282 1.64 7.17 -4.18
C GLU A 282 2.76 6.73 -5.14
N ASP A 283 3.95 6.44 -4.62
CA ASP A 283 5.09 5.94 -5.40
C ASP A 283 4.79 4.54 -5.98
N MET A 284 4.17 3.64 -5.21
CA MET A 284 3.73 2.33 -5.70
C MET A 284 2.68 2.44 -6.81
N LEU A 285 1.72 3.35 -6.69
CA LEU A 285 0.70 3.58 -7.72
C LEU A 285 1.30 4.13 -9.02
N LYS A 286 2.30 5.02 -8.92
CA LYS A 286 3.05 5.52 -10.09
C LYS A 286 3.88 4.44 -10.77
N GLU A 287 4.48 3.53 -10.00
CA GLU A 287 5.20 2.39 -10.58
C GLU A 287 4.25 1.42 -11.30
N GLU A 288 3.05 1.17 -10.77
CA GLU A 288 2.03 0.36 -11.45
C GLU A 288 1.50 1.03 -12.74
N GLU A 289 1.33 2.36 -12.77
CA GLU A 289 0.95 3.09 -13.99
C GLU A 289 2.06 3.05 -15.07
N ASN A 290 3.32 3.18 -14.66
CA ASN A 290 4.46 3.09 -15.58
C ASN A 290 4.62 1.68 -16.15
N ASN A 291 4.42 0.64 -15.33
CA ASN A 291 4.53 -0.75 -15.76
C ASN A 291 3.36 -1.22 -16.64
N LYS A 292 2.20 -0.53 -16.58
CA LYS A 292 1.08 -0.72 -17.53
C LYS A 292 1.26 0.01 -18.86
N SER A 293 2.19 0.96 -18.94
CA SER A 293 2.43 1.79 -20.12
C SER A 293 3.63 1.33 -20.98
N GLN A 294 4.35 0.30 -20.55
CA GLN A 294 5.37 -0.43 -21.33
C GLN A 294 4.81 -1.74 -21.90
#